data_AF-A0A954EG97-F1
#
_entry.id   AF-A0A954EG97-F1
#
_cell.length_a   1.000
_cell.length_b   1.000
_cell.length_c   1.000
_cell.angle_alpha   90.00
_cell.angle_beta   90.00
_cell.angle_gamma   90.00
#
_symmetry.space_group_name_H-M   'P 1'
#
loop_
_entity.id
_entity.type
_entity.pdbx_description
1 polymer ?
#
loop_
_entity_poly.entity_id
_entity_poly.type
_entity_poly.pdbx_seq_one_letter_code
_entity_poly.pdbx_strand_id
1 'polypeptide(L)'
;MLPACYARIHRWCSIVLMTLLCFALITSPVQAMISIGILTKEKAKQKYGITMHARKNGDAGIKVWLEFKEQGWLEKFTYAELRIEDEKGKHQVSAMLRPNPVHHRQPEGITTVAFSADPAQLERCSFLVVCYNSNEGDVGYYLKVKDFLDLKNPVTE
;
A
#
# COMPACT_ATOMS: atom_id res chain seq x y z
N MET A 1 69.30 -13.92 -0.80
CA MET A 1 68.18 -14.11 0.15
C MET A 1 67.73 -12.70 0.57
N LEU A 2 66.53 -12.15 0.42
CA LEU A 2 65.18 -12.57 0.03
C LEU A 2 64.48 -11.30 -0.55
N PRO A 3 64.42 -11.06 -1.88
CA PRO A 3 63.58 -9.96 -2.40
C PRO A 3 62.42 -10.41 -3.31
N ALA A 4 62.44 -11.64 -3.82
CA ALA A 4 61.51 -12.06 -4.88
C ALA A 4 60.11 -12.49 -4.38
N CYS A 5 59.93 -12.77 -3.08
CA CYS A 5 58.66 -13.29 -2.55
C CYS A 5 57.63 -12.16 -2.28
N TYR A 6 58.09 -10.94 -1.98
CA TYR A 6 57.23 -9.83 -1.57
C TYR A 6 56.43 -9.20 -2.73
N ALA A 7 57.01 -9.16 -3.93
CA ALA A 7 56.37 -8.55 -5.10
C ALA A 7 55.17 -9.36 -5.63
N ARG A 8 55.13 -10.67 -5.37
CA ARG A 8 54.03 -11.54 -5.83
C ARG A 8 52.78 -11.36 -4.98
N ILE A 9 52.93 -11.21 -3.66
CA ILE A 9 51.80 -11.03 -2.73
C ILE A 9 51.10 -9.68 -2.97
N HIS A 10 51.88 -8.63 -3.25
CA HIS A 10 51.33 -7.29 -3.52
C HIS A 10 50.44 -7.25 -4.77
N ARG A 11 50.79 -8.03 -5.81
CA ARG A 11 50.05 -8.07 -7.07
C ARG A 11 48.69 -8.77 -6.95
N TRP A 12 48.60 -9.81 -6.12
CA TRP A 12 47.33 -10.50 -5.84
C TRP A 12 46.43 -9.68 -4.92
N CYS A 13 47.02 -8.97 -3.95
CA CYS A 13 46.27 -8.08 -3.06
C CYS A 13 45.59 -6.94 -3.83
N SER A 14 46.28 -6.35 -4.82
CA SER A 14 45.71 -5.29 -5.67
C SER A 14 44.57 -5.79 -6.56
N ILE A 15 44.66 -7.00 -7.11
CA ILE A 15 43.60 -7.59 -7.95
C ILE A 15 42.35 -7.88 -7.11
N VAL A 16 42.52 -8.48 -5.92
CA VAL A 16 41.39 -8.77 -5.02
C VAL A 16 40.71 -7.46 -4.59
N LEU A 17 41.48 -6.43 -4.23
CA LEU A 17 40.94 -5.14 -3.82
C LEU A 17 40.19 -4.44 -4.96
N MET A 18 40.71 -4.45 -6.18
CA MET A 18 40.01 -3.88 -7.35
C MET A 18 38.69 -4.62 -7.64
N THR A 19 38.71 -5.96 -7.54
CA THR A 19 37.53 -6.78 -7.81
C THR A 19 36.44 -6.49 -6.77
N LEU A 20 36.81 -6.38 -5.49
CA LEU A 20 35.89 -6.02 -4.40
C LEU A 20 35.29 -4.62 -4.59
N LEU A 21 36.10 -3.65 -5.05
CA LEU A 21 35.64 -2.30 -5.37
C LEU A 21 34.63 -2.30 -6.52
N CYS A 22 34.87 -3.09 -7.57
CA CYS A 22 33.94 -3.22 -8.69
C CYS A 22 32.60 -3.84 -8.26
N PHE A 23 32.60 -4.84 -7.38
CA PHE A 23 31.34 -5.43 -6.87
C PHE A 23 30.54 -4.46 -5.98
N ALA A 24 31.20 -3.63 -5.17
CA ALA A 24 30.54 -2.64 -4.33
C ALA A 24 29.83 -1.52 -5.12
N LEU A 25 30.25 -1.27 -6.37
CA LEU A 25 29.66 -0.24 -7.24
C LEU A 25 28.45 -0.74 -8.05
N ILE A 26 28.22 -2.05 -8.12
CA ILE A 26 27.12 -2.64 -8.92
C ILE A 26 25.86 -2.88 -8.06
N THR A 27 25.95 -2.76 -6.73
CA THR A 27 24.77 -2.83 -5.85
C THR A 27 23.98 -1.54 -5.90
N SER A 28 23.28 -1.30 -7.02
CA SER A 28 22.24 -0.27 -7.05
C SER A 28 21.10 -0.74 -6.15
N PRO A 29 20.72 0.02 -5.11
CA PRO A 29 19.47 -0.28 -4.41
C PRO A 29 18.35 -0.08 -5.43
N VAL A 30 17.71 -1.18 -5.84
CA VAL A 30 16.44 -1.11 -6.54
C VAL A 30 15.45 -0.50 -5.55
N GLN A 31 15.34 0.82 -5.57
CA GLN A 31 14.31 1.55 -4.87
C GLN A 31 13.02 1.26 -5.64
N ALA A 32 12.23 0.31 -5.14
CA ALA A 32 10.90 0.05 -5.67
C ALA A 32 10.05 1.32 -5.46
N MET A 33 9.89 2.10 -6.52
CA MET A 33 9.11 3.33 -6.52
C MET A 33 7.66 2.97 -6.85
N ILE A 34 6.74 3.26 -5.93
CA ILE A 34 5.30 3.13 -6.18
C ILE A 34 4.74 4.44 -6.72
N SER A 35 3.94 4.36 -7.79
CA SER A 35 3.16 5.50 -8.27
C SER A 35 1.87 5.60 -7.46
N ILE A 36 1.69 6.70 -6.73
CA ILE A 36 0.49 6.90 -5.90
C ILE A 36 -0.44 7.92 -6.55
N GLY A 37 -1.67 7.51 -6.84
CA GLY A 37 -2.73 8.36 -7.37
C GLY A 37 -3.90 8.58 -6.40
N ILE A 38 -4.85 9.42 -6.80
CA ILE A 38 -6.14 9.58 -6.11
C ILE A 38 -7.23 8.98 -7.00
N LEU A 39 -8.16 8.24 -6.39
CA LEU A 39 -9.23 7.57 -7.10
C LEU A 39 -10.59 8.11 -6.65
N THR A 40 -11.37 8.64 -7.59
CA THR A 40 -12.74 9.11 -7.32
C THR A 40 -13.71 7.93 -7.21
N LYS A 41 -14.86 8.16 -6.59
CA LYS A 41 -15.92 7.14 -6.42
C LYS A 41 -16.35 6.50 -7.75
N GLU A 42 -16.56 7.33 -8.77
CA GLU A 42 -17.03 6.88 -10.08
C GLU A 42 -15.98 6.02 -10.77
N LYS A 43 -14.72 6.48 -10.78
CA LYS A 43 -13.62 5.76 -11.41
C LYS A 43 -13.30 4.46 -10.67
N ALA A 44 -13.35 4.47 -9.34
CA ALA A 44 -13.16 3.30 -8.50
C ALA A 44 -14.18 2.21 -8.82
N LYS A 45 -15.47 2.59 -8.90
CA LYS A 45 -16.56 1.66 -9.20
C LYS A 45 -16.50 1.16 -10.65
N GLN A 46 -16.34 2.07 -11.61
CA GLN A 46 -16.40 1.72 -13.04
C GLN A 46 -15.20 0.92 -13.51
N LYS A 47 -13.98 1.33 -13.15
CA LYS A 47 -12.76 0.69 -13.65
C LYS A 47 -12.38 -0.57 -12.87
N TYR A 48 -12.62 -0.55 -11.56
CA TYR A 48 -12.06 -1.57 -10.67
C TYR A 48 -13.10 -2.29 -9.81
N GLY A 49 -14.39 -1.94 -9.93
CA GLY A 49 -15.45 -2.55 -9.14
C GLY A 49 -15.30 -2.33 -7.63
N ILE A 50 -14.55 -1.29 -7.22
CA ILE A 50 -14.38 -0.96 -5.80
C ILE A 50 -15.60 -0.19 -5.32
N THR A 51 -16.21 -0.65 -4.24
CA THR A 51 -17.23 0.09 -3.50
C THR A 51 -16.77 0.34 -2.07
N MET A 52 -17.22 1.45 -1.48
CA MET A 52 -16.97 1.79 -0.09
C MET A 52 -18.30 1.91 0.61
N HIS A 53 -18.36 1.36 1.82
CA HIS A 53 -19.55 1.29 2.64
C HIS A 53 -19.23 1.67 4.07
N ALA A 54 -20.24 2.06 4.83
CA ALA A 54 -20.08 2.27 6.25
C ALA A 54 -21.35 1.92 7.06
N ARG A 55 -21.13 1.58 8.33
CA ARG A 55 -22.18 1.26 9.30
C ARG A 55 -21.74 1.60 10.71
N LYS A 56 -22.71 1.78 11.61
CA LYS A 56 -22.42 1.94 13.05
C LYS A 56 -21.75 0.67 13.59
N ASN A 57 -20.76 0.85 14.47
CA ASN A 57 -19.97 -0.22 15.06
C ASN A 57 -19.88 -0.10 16.59
N GLY A 58 -21.02 0.19 17.23
CA GLY A 58 -21.10 0.39 18.67
C GLY A 58 -20.15 1.49 19.16
N ASP A 59 -19.46 1.22 20.26
CA ASP A 59 -18.54 2.17 20.90
C ASP A 59 -17.25 2.40 20.10
N ALA A 60 -16.98 1.57 19.09
CA ALA A 60 -15.86 1.76 18.17
C ALA A 60 -16.13 2.81 17.07
N GLY A 61 -17.29 3.45 17.08
CA GLY A 61 -17.67 4.51 16.14
C GLY A 61 -18.27 3.95 14.85
N ILE A 62 -17.78 4.42 13.70
CA ILE A 62 -18.26 4.01 12.38
C ILE A 62 -17.25 3.03 11.76
N LYS A 63 -17.71 1.84 11.40
CA LYS A 63 -16.94 0.91 10.59
C LYS A 63 -17.07 1.31 9.13
N VAL A 64 -15.93 1.55 8.48
CA VAL A 64 -15.83 1.80 7.04
C VAL A 64 -15.11 0.60 6.41
N TRP A 65 -15.60 0.13 5.28
CA TRP A 65 -14.93 -0.94 4.54
C TRP A 65 -14.97 -0.73 3.03
N LEU A 66 -13.95 -1.26 2.37
CA LEU A 66 -13.93 -1.45 0.92
C LEU A 66 -14.39 -2.86 0.58
N GLU A 67 -15.07 -2.99 -0.54
CA GLU A 67 -15.36 -4.26 -1.20
C GLU A 67 -14.86 -4.19 -2.64
N PHE A 68 -14.18 -5.24 -3.08
CA PHE A 68 -13.72 -5.35 -4.46
C PHE A 68 -13.50 -6.82 -4.82
N LYS A 69 -13.43 -7.10 -6.12
CA LYS A 69 -12.95 -8.39 -6.64
C LYS A 69 -11.47 -8.30 -6.96
N GLU A 70 -10.73 -9.37 -6.75
CA GLU A 70 -9.33 -9.48 -7.16
C GLU A 70 -9.24 -9.69 -8.69
N GLN A 71 -9.52 -8.62 -9.43
CA GLN A 71 -9.53 -8.60 -10.90
C GLN A 71 -8.76 -7.39 -11.42
N GLY A 72 -8.15 -7.52 -12.60
CA GLY A 72 -7.32 -6.46 -13.18
C GLY A 72 -6.13 -6.13 -12.27
N TRP A 73 -5.93 -4.86 -11.93
CA TRP A 73 -4.80 -4.46 -11.08
C TRP A 73 -4.87 -5.03 -9.65
N LEU A 74 -6.09 -5.32 -9.16
CA LEU A 74 -6.34 -5.88 -7.82
C LEU A 74 -6.03 -7.38 -7.73
N GLU A 75 -5.76 -8.08 -8.85
CA GLU A 75 -5.27 -9.47 -8.83
C GLU A 75 -3.94 -9.61 -8.08
N LYS A 76 -3.19 -8.51 -8.00
CA LYS A 76 -1.93 -8.40 -7.27
C LYS A 76 -2.05 -7.55 -6.01
N PHE A 77 -3.26 -7.49 -5.43
CA PHE A 77 -3.50 -6.81 -4.17
C PHE A 77 -2.46 -7.25 -3.13
N THR A 78 -1.70 -6.27 -2.62
CA THR A 78 -0.66 -6.53 -1.64
C THR A 78 -1.14 -6.14 -0.25
N TYR A 79 -1.61 -4.90 -0.10
CA TYR A 79 -2.16 -4.42 1.16
C TYR A 79 -3.07 -3.20 0.97
N ALA A 80 -3.84 -2.93 2.02
CA ALA A 80 -4.48 -1.66 2.23
C ALA A 80 -3.93 -1.02 3.50
N GLU A 81 -3.97 0.30 3.58
CA GLU A 81 -3.52 1.08 4.73
C GLU A 81 -4.57 2.12 5.07
N LEU A 82 -4.96 2.22 6.33
CA LEU A 82 -5.68 3.36 6.86
C LEU A 82 -4.69 4.52 6.97
N ARG A 83 -5.03 5.66 6.36
CA ARG A 83 -4.33 6.93 6.56
C ARG A 83 -5.26 7.97 7.14
N ILE A 84 -4.78 8.64 8.19
CA ILE A 84 -5.45 9.79 8.80
C ILE A 84 -4.56 11.01 8.63
N GLU A 85 -5.13 12.07 8.08
CA GLU A 85 -4.49 13.38 7.93
C GLU A 85 -4.93 14.35 9.04
N ASP A 86 -4.12 15.37 9.31
CA ASP A 86 -4.55 16.52 10.10
C ASP A 86 -5.35 17.53 9.25
N GLU A 87 -5.80 18.61 9.87
CA GLU A 87 -6.55 19.68 9.18
C GLU A 87 -5.76 20.38 8.07
N LYS A 88 -4.42 20.27 8.09
CA LYS A 88 -3.51 20.83 7.09
C LYS A 88 -3.15 19.79 6.02
N GLY A 89 -3.73 18.60 6.05
CA GLY A 89 -3.42 17.49 5.14
C GLY A 89 -2.11 16.76 5.45
N LYS A 90 -1.49 17.01 6.62
CA LYS A 90 -0.28 16.29 7.03
C LYS A 90 -0.66 14.93 7.58
N HIS A 91 0.05 13.90 7.12
CA HIS A 91 -0.10 12.54 7.63
C HIS A 91 0.15 12.47 9.16
N GLN A 92 -0.80 11.91 9.90
CA GLN A 92 -0.70 11.68 11.35
C GLN A 92 -0.62 10.21 11.71
N VAL A 93 -1.48 9.38 11.12
CA VAL A 93 -1.60 7.96 11.45
C VAL A 93 -1.62 7.12 10.20
N SER A 94 -0.87 6.03 10.25
CA SER A 94 -0.86 4.93 9.30
C SER A 94 -1.13 3.63 10.04
N ALA A 95 -2.01 2.79 9.49
CA ALA A 95 -2.18 1.42 9.97
C ALA A 95 -2.43 0.48 8.79
N MET A 96 -1.59 -0.55 8.66
CA MET A 96 -1.81 -1.59 7.65
C MET A 96 -3.07 -2.40 7.98
N LEU A 97 -3.95 -2.54 7.00
CA LEU A 97 -5.21 -3.27 7.10
C LEU A 97 -5.05 -4.61 6.40
N ARG A 98 -5.47 -5.68 7.08
CA ARG A 98 -5.51 -7.02 6.49
C ARG A 98 -6.86 -7.26 5.82
N PRO A 99 -6.90 -8.05 4.74
CA PRO A 99 -8.14 -8.60 4.23
C PRO A 99 -8.92 -9.28 5.35
N ASN A 100 -10.21 -8.99 5.46
CA ASN A 100 -11.07 -9.73 6.37
C ASN A 100 -11.29 -11.15 5.83
N PRO A 101 -11.37 -12.16 6.70
CA PRO A 101 -11.75 -13.50 6.30
C PRO A 101 -13.13 -13.49 5.62
N VAL A 102 -13.29 -14.30 4.57
CA VAL A 102 -14.58 -14.49 3.90
C VAL A 102 -15.59 -15.04 4.92
N HIS A 103 -16.67 -14.29 5.16
CA HIS A 103 -17.76 -14.74 6.02
C HIS A 103 -18.79 -15.56 5.24
N HIS A 104 -19.56 -16.42 5.92
CA HIS A 104 -20.55 -17.37 5.34
C HIS A 104 -21.68 -16.77 4.46
N ARG A 105 -21.67 -15.47 4.18
CA ARG A 105 -22.64 -14.77 3.32
C ARG A 105 -22.01 -13.80 2.32
N GLN A 106 -20.68 -13.74 2.28
CA GLN A 106 -19.97 -12.91 1.32
C GLN A 106 -19.89 -13.65 -0.01
N PRO A 107 -20.22 -13.00 -1.14
CA PRO A 107 -20.06 -13.63 -2.44
C PRO A 107 -18.61 -14.11 -2.64
N GLU A 108 -18.46 -15.27 -3.27
CA GLU A 108 -17.13 -15.81 -3.57
C GLU A 108 -16.31 -14.81 -4.40
N GLY A 109 -15.02 -14.70 -4.09
CA GLY A 109 -14.09 -13.81 -4.80
C GLY A 109 -14.22 -12.33 -4.49
N ILE A 110 -15.01 -11.95 -3.48
CA ILE A 110 -14.97 -10.59 -2.92
C ILE A 110 -13.92 -10.54 -1.83
N THR A 111 -13.08 -9.52 -1.85
CA THR A 111 -12.15 -9.18 -0.78
C THR A 111 -12.64 -7.91 -0.09
N THR A 112 -12.54 -7.88 1.24
CA THR A 112 -12.87 -6.69 2.03
C THR A 112 -11.74 -6.29 2.96
N VAL A 113 -11.58 -4.98 3.14
CA VAL A 113 -10.67 -4.39 4.13
C VAL A 113 -11.42 -3.32 4.90
N ALA A 114 -11.20 -3.22 6.21
CA ALA A 114 -12.01 -2.35 7.04
C ALA A 114 -11.21 -1.72 8.18
N PHE A 115 -11.67 -0.56 8.64
CA PHE A 115 -11.28 0.03 9.91
C PHE A 115 -12.52 0.61 10.61
N SER A 116 -12.36 1.03 11.85
CA SER A 116 -13.37 1.83 12.56
C SER A 116 -12.75 3.10 13.07
N ALA A 117 -13.51 4.20 13.02
CA ALA A 117 -13.06 5.50 13.45
C ALA A 117 -14.22 6.31 14.04
N ASP A 118 -13.87 7.32 14.84
CA ASP A 118 -14.83 8.30 15.31
C ASP A 118 -15.46 9.03 14.10
N PRO A 119 -16.80 9.30 14.11
CA PRO A 119 -17.45 10.07 13.07
C PRO A 119 -16.74 11.38 12.69
N ALA A 120 -16.21 12.12 13.68
CA ALA A 120 -15.52 13.40 13.48
C ALA A 120 -14.14 13.26 12.81
N GLN A 121 -13.63 12.04 12.68
CA GLN A 121 -12.36 11.76 12.00
C GLN A 121 -12.55 11.29 10.57
N LEU A 122 -13.74 10.82 10.18
CA LEU A 122 -13.98 10.21 8.87
C LEU A 122 -13.61 11.11 7.69
N GLU A 123 -13.80 12.42 7.80
CA GLU A 123 -13.44 13.36 6.74
C GLU A 123 -11.95 13.36 6.39
N ARG A 124 -11.12 12.97 7.36
CA ARG A 124 -9.65 12.95 7.24
C ARG A 124 -9.10 11.55 7.02
N CYS A 125 -9.96 10.54 6.97
CA CYS A 125 -9.58 9.16 6.73
C CYS A 125 -9.52 8.84 5.23
N SER A 126 -8.58 7.99 4.86
CA SER A 126 -8.48 7.40 3.54
C SER A 126 -7.97 5.97 3.61
N PHE A 127 -8.31 5.18 2.59
CA PHE A 127 -7.60 3.94 2.30
C PHE A 127 -6.50 4.24 1.28
N LEU A 128 -5.29 3.76 1.52
CA LEU A 128 -4.28 3.58 0.49
C LEU A 128 -4.26 2.09 0.11
N VAL A 129 -4.69 1.77 -1.11
CA VAL A 129 -4.66 0.40 -1.65
C VAL A 129 -3.45 0.27 -2.55
N VAL A 130 -2.60 -0.74 -2.32
CA VAL A 130 -1.35 -0.95 -3.05
C VAL A 130 -1.32 -2.33 -3.69
N CYS A 131 -0.93 -2.37 -4.96
CA CYS A 131 -0.70 -3.60 -5.70
C CYS A 131 0.69 -3.54 -6.35
N TYR A 132 1.62 -4.36 -5.88
CA TYR A 132 2.93 -4.53 -6.51
C TYR A 132 2.87 -5.54 -7.66
N ASN A 133 3.71 -5.33 -8.68
CA ASN A 133 3.79 -6.20 -9.86
C ASN A 133 2.44 -6.42 -10.55
N SER A 134 1.55 -5.42 -10.48
CA SER A 134 0.25 -5.47 -11.15
C SER A 134 0.41 -5.26 -12.66
N ASN A 135 -0.65 -5.50 -13.41
CA ASN A 135 -0.70 -5.18 -14.84
C ASN A 135 -0.60 -3.67 -15.14
N GLU A 136 -0.77 -2.80 -14.13
CA GLU A 136 -0.54 -1.36 -14.20
C GLU A 136 0.81 -0.94 -13.59
N GLY A 137 1.67 -1.90 -13.24
CA GLY A 137 2.94 -1.69 -12.56
C GLY A 137 2.81 -1.66 -11.03
N ASP A 138 3.77 -1.01 -10.37
CA ASP A 138 3.76 -0.79 -8.92
C ASP A 138 2.95 0.47 -8.60
N VAL A 139 1.65 0.28 -8.34
CA VAL A 139 0.70 1.39 -8.19
C VAL A 139 -0.03 1.32 -6.86
N GLY A 140 -0.35 2.51 -6.33
CA GLY A 140 -1.21 2.68 -5.17
C GLY A 140 -2.25 3.77 -5.43
N TYR A 141 -3.41 3.64 -4.82
CA TYR A 141 -4.46 4.66 -4.88
C TYR A 141 -4.99 5.04 -3.51
N TYR A 142 -5.15 6.34 -3.31
CA TYR A 142 -5.94 6.90 -2.24
C TYR A 142 -7.42 6.88 -2.58
N LEU A 143 -8.22 6.35 -1.65
CA LEU A 143 -9.67 6.43 -1.64
C LEU A 143 -10.08 7.18 -0.37
N LYS A 144 -10.34 8.49 -0.49
CA LYS A 144 -10.72 9.33 0.64
C LYS A 144 -12.16 9.05 1.03
N VAL A 145 -12.41 8.84 2.32
CA VAL A 145 -13.75 8.42 2.79
C VAL A 145 -14.82 9.45 2.43
N LYS A 146 -14.51 10.74 2.57
CA LYS A 146 -15.42 11.85 2.23
C LYS A 146 -15.82 11.93 0.76
N ASP A 147 -15.02 11.37 -0.14
CA ASP A 147 -15.32 11.38 -1.58
C ASP A 147 -16.27 10.23 -1.96
N PHE A 148 -16.45 9.25 -1.06
CA PHE A 148 -17.25 8.05 -1.32
C PHE A 148 -18.57 8.02 -0.53
N LEU A 149 -18.56 8.55 0.69
CA LEU A 149 -19.67 8.48 1.64
C LEU A 149 -20.22 9.87 1.96
N ASP A 150 -21.54 9.95 2.17
CA ASP A 150 -22.16 11.13 2.78
C ASP A 150 -21.89 11.13 4.28
N LEU A 151 -20.96 11.96 4.75
CA LEU A 151 -20.57 11.97 6.17
C LEU A 151 -21.66 12.48 7.12
N LYS A 152 -22.73 13.11 6.61
CA LYS A 152 -23.88 13.48 7.42
C LYS A 152 -24.74 12.27 7.77
N ASN A 153 -24.80 11.31 6.85
CA ASN A 153 -25.50 10.04 7.00
C ASN A 153 -24.62 8.90 6.46
N PRO A 154 -23.52 8.55 7.18
CA PRO A 154 -22.51 7.65 6.64
C PRO A 154 -22.98 6.20 6.54
N VAL A 155 -24.14 5.85 7.12
CA VAL A 155 -24.67 4.49 7.08
C VAL A 155 -25.24 4.22 5.70
N THR A 156 -24.58 3.33 4.96
CA THR A 156 -25.06 2.81 3.68
C THR A 156 -25.71 1.44 3.92
N GLU A 157 -26.99 1.30 3.55
CA GLU A 157 -27.71 0.02 3.59
C GLU A 157 -27.13 -1.02 2.62
#